data_AF-A0A966Q4Q4-F1
#
_entry.id   AF-A0A966Q4Q4-F1
#
_cell.length_a   1.000
_cell.length_b   1.000
_cell.length_c   1.000
_cell.angle_alpha   90.00
_cell.angle_beta   90.00
_cell.angle_gamma   90.00
#
_symmetry.space_group_name_H-M   'P 1'
#
loop_
_entity.id
_entity.type
_entity.pdbx_description
1 polymer ?
#
loop_
_entity_poly.entity_id
_entity_poly.type
_entity_poly.pdbx_seq_one_letter_code
_entity_poly.pdbx_strand_id
1 'polypeptide(L)'
;IYHLTNPGYVSTAEVVEKIRRYLNPGWAPRFWSDDAEFYRLGAKAPRSNCILDCRKAIEAGARMRPVDEALEDSLSRWGKS
;
A
#
# COMPACT_ATOMS: atom_id res chain seq x y z
N ILE A 1 11.74 15.17 -13.18
CA ILE A 1 11.33 13.95 -12.46
C ILE A 1 10.47 14.37 -11.26
N TYR A 2 9.31 13.71 -11.11
CA TYR A 2 8.33 13.86 -10.04
C TYR A 2 7.92 12.46 -9.57
N HIS A 3 7.71 12.28 -8.27
CA HIS A 3 7.11 11.05 -7.73
C HIS A 3 5.59 11.24 -7.61
N LEU A 4 4.83 10.32 -8.19
CA LEU A 4 3.37 10.37 -8.22
C LEU A 4 2.81 9.16 -7.46
N THR A 5 2.92 9.22 -6.13
CA THR A 5 2.27 8.29 -5.22
C THR A 5 1.36 9.08 -4.28
N ASN A 6 0.31 8.45 -3.76
CA ASN A 6 -0.49 9.08 -2.72
C ASN A 6 0.41 9.42 -1.51
N PRO A 7 0.34 10.65 -0.96
CA PRO A 7 1.21 11.06 0.13
C PRO A 7 1.01 10.20 1.40
N GLY A 8 2.11 9.96 2.10
CA GLY A 8 2.14 9.12 3.30
C GLY A 8 2.84 7.78 3.05
N TYR A 9 2.63 6.84 3.96
CA TYR A 9 3.15 5.49 3.87
C TYR A 9 2.09 4.51 4.37
N VAL A 10 2.20 3.26 3.94
CA VAL A 10 1.36 2.16 4.41
C VAL A 10 2.16 0.87 4.25
N SER A 11 2.06 -0.02 5.23
CA SER A 11 2.63 -1.35 5.19
C SER A 11 1.70 -2.35 4.51
N THR A 12 2.25 -3.47 4.05
CA THR A 12 1.47 -4.59 3.51
C THR A 12 0.44 -5.10 4.53
N ALA A 13 0.80 -5.15 5.81
CA ALA A 13 -0.10 -5.61 6.87
C ALA A 13 -1.31 -4.68 7.05
N GLU A 14 -1.10 -3.36 7.05
CA GLU A 14 -2.19 -2.39 7.14
C GLU A 14 -3.13 -2.47 5.93
N VAL A 15 -2.60 -2.64 4.72
CA VAL A 15 -3.41 -2.83 3.51
C VAL A 15 -4.26 -4.10 3.61
N VAL A 16 -3.66 -5.21 4.03
CA VAL A 16 -4.36 -6.49 4.21
C VAL A 16 -5.47 -6.37 5.26
N GLU A 17 -5.21 -5.73 6.40
CA GLU A 17 -6.22 -5.52 7.43
C GLU A 17 -7.38 -4.63 6.95
N LYS A 18 -7.09 -3.59 6.16
CA LYS A 18 -8.14 -2.79 5.51
C LYS A 18 -8.95 -3.65 4.54
N ILE A 19 -8.31 -4.45 3.68
CA ILE A 19 -9.02 -5.36 2.77
C ILE A 19 -9.94 -6.31 3.55
N ARG A 20 -9.45 -6.90 4.64
CA ARG A 20 -10.26 -7.80 5.49
C ARG A 20 -11.45 -7.08 6.10
N ARG A 21 -11.26 -5.84 6.56
CA ARG A 21 -12.33 -5.01 7.13
C ARG A 21 -13.41 -4.66 6.11
N TYR A 22 -13.03 -4.24 4.91
CA TYR A 22 -14.00 -3.75 3.91
C TYR A 22 -14.63 -4.87 3.07
N LEU A 23 -13.88 -5.92 2.74
CA LEU A 23 -14.30 -6.94 1.78
C LEU A 23 -14.59 -8.31 2.41
N ASN A 24 -14.23 -8.51 3.68
CA ASN A 24 -14.38 -9.77 4.44
C ASN A 24 -14.12 -11.05 3.62
N PRO A 25 -12.93 -11.19 3.02
CA PRO A 25 -12.66 -12.30 2.12
C PRO A 25 -12.28 -13.56 2.90
N GLY A 26 -12.51 -14.74 2.31
CA GLY A 26 -12.33 -16.03 2.99
C GLY A 26 -10.88 -16.52 3.21
N TRP A 27 -9.87 -15.67 3.02
CA TRP A 27 -8.46 -16.03 3.20
C TRP A 27 -7.90 -15.55 4.55
N ALA A 28 -6.94 -16.32 5.08
CA ALA A 28 -6.26 -16.04 6.34
C ALA A 28 -4.75 -15.87 6.09
N PRO A 29 -4.27 -14.64 5.81
CA PRO A 29 -2.87 -14.41 5.47
C PRO A 29 -1.96 -14.66 6.66
N ARG A 30 -0.77 -15.21 6.38
CA ARG A 30 0.33 -15.34 7.33
C ARG A 30 1.49 -14.47 6.86
N PHE A 31 1.96 -13.59 7.73
CA PHE A 31 3.11 -12.74 7.46
C PHE A 31 4.40 -13.42 7.91
N TRP A 32 5.49 -13.14 7.20
CA TRP A 32 6.83 -13.47 7.66
C TRP A 32 7.19 -12.60 8.87
N SER A 33 8.12 -13.10 9.68
CA SER A 33 8.62 -12.39 10.85
C SER A 33 9.45 -11.15 10.48
N ASP A 34 10.22 -11.26 9.39
CA ASP A 34 11.07 -10.17 8.88
C ASP A 34 11.38 -10.32 7.37
N ASP A 35 12.00 -9.28 6.81
CA ASP A 35 12.44 -9.23 5.42
C ASP A 35 13.47 -10.32 5.10
N ALA A 36 14.31 -10.74 6.07
CA ALA A 36 15.33 -11.77 5.84
C ALA A 36 14.69 -13.16 5.63
N GLU A 37 13.66 -13.49 6.41
CA GLU A 37 12.83 -14.67 6.19
C GLU A 37 12.11 -14.59 4.84
N PHE A 38 11.52 -13.45 4.51
CA PHE A 38 10.86 -13.23 3.22
C PHE A 38 11.81 -13.44 2.03
N TYR A 39 13.03 -12.88 2.07
CA TYR A 39 14.00 -13.06 0.99
C TYR A 39 14.60 -14.47 0.92
N ARG A 40 14.69 -15.19 2.04
CA ARG A 40 15.14 -16.59 2.05
C ARG A 40 14.10 -17.54 1.48
N LEU A 41 12.82 -17.34 1.82
CA LEU A 41 11.76 -18.33 1.57
C LEU A 41 10.80 -17.94 0.45
N GLY A 42 10.55 -16.65 0.25
CA GLY A 42 9.44 -16.14 -0.57
C GLY A 42 9.84 -15.35 -1.82
N ALA A 43 11.02 -14.71 -1.83
CA ALA A 43 11.41 -13.81 -2.91
C ALA A 43 12.73 -14.22 -3.57
N LYS A 44 12.69 -14.44 -4.89
CA LYS A 44 13.88 -14.74 -5.71
C LYS A 44 14.81 -13.53 -5.92
N ALA A 45 14.32 -12.32 -5.69
CA ALA A 45 15.08 -11.07 -5.87
C ALA A 45 14.70 -10.04 -4.81
N PRO A 46 15.65 -9.20 -4.36
CA PRO A 46 15.37 -8.12 -3.42
C PRO A 46 14.36 -7.14 -3.99
N ARG A 47 13.45 -6.64 -3.16
CA ARG A 47 12.43 -5.65 -3.52
C ARG A 47 12.67 -4.38 -2.73
N SER A 48 12.72 -3.25 -3.40
CA SER A 48 12.89 -1.97 -2.73
C SER A 48 11.58 -1.58 -2.03
N ASN A 49 11.57 -1.67 -0.70
CA ASN A 49 10.58 -0.98 0.12
C ASN A 49 11.07 0.46 0.30
N CYS A 50 10.32 1.44 -0.19
CA CYS A 50 10.74 2.84 -0.10
C CYS A 50 9.56 3.80 0.08
N ILE A 51 9.82 4.93 0.72
CA ILE A 51 8.90 6.07 0.81
C ILE A 51 9.33 7.06 -0.27
N LEU A 52 8.43 7.38 -1.19
CA LEU A 52 8.69 8.32 -2.26
C LEU A 52 8.21 9.72 -1.88
N ASP A 53 9.10 10.71 -1.97
CA ASP A 53 8.77 12.09 -1.66
C ASP A 53 7.96 12.75 -2.78
N CYS A 54 6.68 12.99 -2.50
CA CYS A 54 5.73 13.56 -3.45
C CYS A 54 5.67 15.10 -3.41
N ARG A 55 6.42 15.77 -2.52
CA ARG A 55 6.31 17.22 -2.28
C ARG A 55 6.44 18.03 -3.57
N LYS A 56 7.44 17.71 -4.39
CA LYS A 56 7.69 18.39 -5.66
C LYS A 56 6.50 18.34 -6.60
N ALA A 57 5.75 17.23 -6.63
CA ALA A 57 4.56 17.10 -7.46
C ALA A 57 3.40 17.94 -6.91
N ILE A 58 3.20 17.92 -5.59
CA ILE A 58 2.16 18.69 -4.90
C ILE A 58 2.39 20.20 -5.08
N GLU A 59 3.62 20.66 -4.88
CA GLU A 59 4.04 22.06 -5.07
C GLU A 59 3.86 22.52 -6.52
N ALA A 60 4.04 21.60 -7.49
CA ALA A 60 3.76 21.86 -8.90
C ALA A 60 2.26 21.82 -9.26
N GLY A 61 1.37 21.62 -8.28
CA GLY A 61 -0.09 21.67 -8.45
C GLY A 61 -0.79 20.31 -8.54
N ALA A 62 -0.07 19.19 -8.41
CA ALA A 62 -0.70 17.88 -8.40
C ALA A 62 -1.57 17.70 -7.14
N ARG A 63 -2.82 17.28 -7.34
CA ARG A 63 -3.77 17.01 -6.26
C ARG A 63 -3.85 15.51 -6.03
N MET A 64 -3.32 15.03 -4.91
CA MET A 64 -3.36 13.62 -4.52
C MET A 64 -3.84 13.53 -3.08
N ARG A 65 -4.80 12.64 -2.82
CA ARG A 65 -5.26 12.32 -1.46
C ARG A 65 -4.19 11.55 -0.71
N PRO A 66 -4.11 11.66 0.63
CA PRO A 66 -3.30 10.76 1.45
C PRO A 66 -3.55 9.28 1.12
N VAL A 67 -2.52 8.44 1.24
CA VAL A 67 -2.59 7.02 0.88
C VAL A 67 -3.68 6.27 1.65
N ASP A 68 -3.88 6.61 2.92
CA ASP A 68 -4.89 5.99 3.77
C ASP A 68 -6.32 6.26 3.28
N GLU A 69 -6.63 7.52 2.99
CA GLU A 69 -7.93 7.95 2.45
C GLU A 69 -8.19 7.35 1.06
N ALA A 70 -7.17 7.34 0.20
CA ALA A 70 -7.29 6.78 -1.13
C ALA A 70 -7.59 5.27 -1.08
N LEU A 71 -6.94 4.54 -0.17
CA LEU A 71 -7.19 3.10 0.04
C LEU A 71 -8.61 2.83 0.55
N GLU A 72 -9.07 3.58 1.56
CA GLU A 72 -10.41 3.38 2.12
C GLU A 72 -11.51 3.67 1.09
N ASP A 73 -11.38 4.75 0.33
CA ASP A 73 -12.32 5.08 -0.75
C ASP A 73 -12.35 3.97 -1.81
N SER A 74 -11.18 3.51 -2.27
CA SER A 74 -11.09 2.41 -3.25
C SER A 74 -11.73 1.12 -2.73
N LEU A 75 -11.46 0.71 -1.49
CA LEU A 75 -12.03 -0.50 -0.91
C LEU A 75 -13.54 -0.39 -0.68
N SER A 76 -14.04 0.78 -0.26
CA SER A 76 -15.47 1.00 -0.01
C SER A 76 -16.34 0.91 -1.28
N ARG A 77 -15.72 1.13 -2.44
CA ARG A 77 -16.35 1.08 -3.78
C ARG A 77 -16.07 -0.21 -4.53
N TRP A 78 -15.22 -1.07 -3.98
CA TRP A 78 -14.82 -2.31 -4.63
C TRP A 78 -16.02 -3.23 -4.84
N GLY A 79 -16.25 -3.67 -6.08
CA GLY A 79 -17.35 -4.57 -6.44
C GLY A 79 -18.74 -3.92 -6.53
N LYS A 80 -18.87 -2.60 -6.35
CA LYS A 80 -20.11 -1.87 -6.64
C LYS A 80 -20.10 -1.45 -8.12
N SER A 81 -20.68 -2.28 -8.98
CA SER A 81 -21.04 -1.94 -10.36
C SER A 81 -22.51 -1.59 -10.48
#